data_AF-A0A4V2A1Q9-F1
#
_entry.id   AF-A0A4V2A1Q9-F1
#
_cell.length_a   1.000
_cell.length_b   1.000
_cell.length_c   1.000
_cell.angle_alpha   90.00
_cell.angle_beta   90.00
_cell.angle_gamma   90.00
#
_symmetry.space_group_name_H-M   'P 1'
#
loop_
_entity.id
_entity.type
_entity.pdbx_description
1 polymer ?
#
loop_
_entity_poly.entity_id
_entity_poly.type
_entity_poly.pdbx_seq_one_letter_code
_entity_poly.pdbx_strand_id
1 'polypeptide(L)'
;MSLRPWRDIARRQSRQIMVGNVAVGGDAPVTVQTMTNTPTSDVRATVDQIRRCEEAGADIIRVSCPDKESTAGLRQIVRAARVPIVADIHFHYARALEAADAGAACLRINPGNIGSSERVAEVVRAAKANGCAIRIGVNAGSLERDLLEKYGEPCPE
;
A
#
# COMPACT_ATOMS: atom_id res chain seq x y z
N MET A 1 -36.21 -4.30 4.54
CA MET A 1 -35.49 -5.25 3.68
C MET A 1 -36.09 -5.19 2.30
N SER A 2 -35.26 -5.02 1.28
CA SER A 2 -35.63 -5.09 -0.13
C SER A 2 -36.24 -6.46 -0.46
N LEU A 3 -37.15 -6.50 -1.44
CA LEU A 3 -37.65 -7.74 -2.05
C LEU A 3 -36.55 -8.61 -2.67
N ARG A 4 -35.34 -8.07 -2.82
CA ARG A 4 -34.15 -8.73 -3.36
C ARG A 4 -32.97 -8.47 -2.41
N PRO A 5 -32.67 -9.40 -1.48
CA PRO A 5 -31.68 -9.20 -0.42
C PRO A 5 -30.28 -8.82 -0.93
N TRP A 6 -29.88 -9.29 -2.12
CA TRP A 6 -28.60 -8.94 -2.75
C TRP A 6 -28.50 -7.48 -3.23
N ARG A 7 -29.62 -6.74 -3.25
CA ARG A 7 -29.61 -5.28 -3.50
C ARG A 7 -29.33 -4.47 -2.23
N ASP A 8 -29.48 -5.08 -1.06
CA ASP A 8 -29.19 -4.45 0.21
C ASP A 8 -27.70 -4.69 0.53
N ILE A 9 -26.85 -3.72 0.20
CA ILE A 9 -25.43 -3.79 0.54
C ILE A 9 -25.25 -3.35 2.00
N ALA A 10 -25.16 -4.32 2.90
CA ALA A 10 -24.77 -4.07 4.29
C ALA A 10 -23.26 -3.85 4.37
N ARG A 11 -22.83 -2.58 4.38
CA ARG A 11 -21.41 -2.24 4.47
C ARG A 11 -20.84 -2.66 5.82
N ARG A 12 -19.70 -3.37 5.81
CA ARG A 12 -18.98 -3.75 7.03
C ARG A 12 -18.55 -2.51 7.82
N GLN A 13 -18.94 -2.44 9.09
CA GLN A 13 -18.44 -1.45 10.03
C GLN A 13 -16.92 -1.60 10.20
N SER A 14 -16.18 -0.51 10.02
CA SER A 14 -14.72 -0.52 10.06
C SER A 14 -14.19 0.80 10.60
N ARG A 15 -12.99 0.76 11.21
CA ARG A 15 -12.30 1.98 11.63
C ARG A 15 -11.93 2.81 10.38
N GLN A 16 -12.21 4.10 10.42
CA GLN A 16 -11.71 5.03 9.40
C GLN A 16 -10.22 5.34 9.64
N ILE A 17 -9.43 5.34 8.58
CA ILE A 17 -8.03 5.79 8.57
C ILE A 17 -7.84 6.84 7.47
N MET A 18 -6.72 7.54 7.52
CA MET A 18 -6.29 8.45 6.46
C MET A 18 -5.10 7.85 5.71
N VAL A 19 -5.17 7.85 4.39
CA VAL A 19 -4.02 7.62 3.49
C VAL A 19 -3.73 8.96 2.84
N GLY A 20 -2.74 9.69 3.38
CA GLY A 20 -2.55 11.10 3.03
C GLY A 20 -3.79 11.90 3.42
N ASN A 21 -4.43 12.54 2.45
CA ASN A 21 -5.68 13.28 2.62
C ASN A 21 -6.95 12.46 2.27
N VAL A 22 -6.81 11.18 1.89
CA VAL A 22 -7.94 10.33 1.49
C VAL A 22 -8.41 9.46 2.66
N ALA A 23 -9.69 9.52 3.00
CA ALA A 23 -10.29 8.69 4.05
C ALA A 23 -10.62 7.28 3.53
N VAL A 24 -10.28 6.24 4.31
CA VAL A 24 -10.54 4.83 3.98
C VAL A 24 -11.21 4.14 5.16
N GLY A 25 -12.31 3.43 4.92
CA GLY A 25 -13.11 2.75 5.95
C GLY A 25 -14.14 3.68 6.60
N GLY A 26 -14.84 3.18 7.62
CA GLY A 26 -15.98 3.88 8.22
C GLY A 26 -17.07 4.18 7.19
N ASP A 27 -17.55 5.42 7.20
CA ASP A 27 -18.60 5.90 6.28
C ASP A 27 -18.05 6.55 5.00
N ALA A 28 -16.74 6.77 4.89
CA ALA A 28 -16.10 7.32 3.69
C ALA A 28 -16.38 6.45 2.44
N PRO A 29 -16.57 6.99 1.22
CA PRO A 29 -16.80 6.17 0.02
C PRO A 29 -15.73 5.07 -0.20
N VAL A 30 -16.06 4.03 -0.96
CA VAL A 30 -15.06 3.02 -1.36
C VAL A 30 -14.08 3.66 -2.33
N THR A 31 -12.83 3.84 -1.90
CA THR A 31 -11.77 4.47 -2.71
C THR A 31 -11.30 3.57 -3.84
N VAL A 32 -11.09 4.14 -5.01
CA VAL A 32 -10.50 3.49 -6.17
C VAL A 32 -8.98 3.59 -6.08
N GLN A 33 -8.31 2.45 -6.00
CA GLN A 33 -6.84 2.37 -6.00
C GLN A 33 -6.34 1.63 -7.24
N THR A 34 -5.26 2.13 -7.85
CA THR A 34 -4.52 1.45 -8.93
C THR A 34 -3.03 1.33 -8.62
N MET A 35 -2.26 0.73 -9.54
CA MET A 35 -0.81 0.59 -9.45
C MET A 35 -0.14 0.93 -10.78
N THR A 36 0.96 1.67 -10.73
CA THR A 36 1.80 1.92 -11.91
C THR A 36 2.49 0.64 -12.37
N ASN A 37 2.87 0.58 -13.64
CA ASN A 37 3.64 -0.53 -14.21
C ASN A 37 4.94 -0.07 -14.91
N THR A 38 5.30 1.20 -14.78
CA THR A 38 6.60 1.72 -15.18
C THR A 38 7.69 1.36 -14.16
N PRO A 39 8.96 1.27 -14.58
CA PRO A 39 10.08 1.24 -13.65
C PRO A 39 10.10 2.52 -12.82
N THR A 40 10.03 2.41 -11.50
CA THR A 40 9.95 3.57 -10.59
C THR A 40 11.19 4.47 -10.65
N SER A 41 12.35 3.89 -11.00
CA SER A 41 13.58 4.65 -11.27
C SER A 41 13.44 5.60 -12.46
N ASP A 42 12.56 5.31 -13.42
CA ASP A 42 12.11 6.28 -14.43
C ASP A 42 11.00 7.16 -13.84
N VAL A 43 11.43 8.20 -13.13
CA VAL A 43 10.55 9.17 -12.48
C VAL A 43 9.61 9.83 -13.48
N ARG A 44 10.11 10.16 -14.68
CA ARG A 44 9.30 10.87 -15.69
C ARG A 44 8.18 9.98 -16.19
N ALA A 45 8.50 8.77 -16.63
CA ALA A 45 7.50 7.82 -17.11
C ALA A 45 6.46 7.49 -16.02
N THR A 46 6.92 7.34 -14.77
CA THR A 46 6.04 7.05 -13.63
C THR A 46 5.11 8.21 -13.31
N VAL A 47 5.60 9.45 -13.32
CA VAL A 47 4.76 10.65 -13.12
C VAL A 47 3.76 10.80 -14.28
N ASP A 48 4.18 10.60 -15.53
CA ASP A 48 3.29 10.68 -16.69
C ASP A 48 2.17 9.62 -16.61
N GLN A 49 2.46 8.41 -16.13
CA GLN A 49 1.42 7.41 -15.87
C GLN A 49 0.51 7.80 -14.71
N ILE A 50 1.06 8.33 -13.61
CA ILE A 50 0.29 8.84 -12.48
C ILE A 50 -0.73 9.89 -12.93
N ARG A 51 -0.35 10.82 -13.81
CA ARG A 51 -1.27 11.82 -14.36
C ARG A 51 -2.46 11.20 -15.07
N ARG A 52 -2.22 10.20 -15.93
CA ARG A 52 -3.31 9.49 -16.62
C ARG A 52 -4.23 8.76 -15.64
N CYS A 53 -3.68 8.19 -14.56
CA CYS A 53 -4.48 7.56 -13.52
C CYS A 53 -5.30 8.57 -12.70
N GLU A 54 -4.73 9.73 -12.39
CA GLU A 54 -5.43 10.86 -11.74
C GLU A 54 -6.59 11.35 -12.61
N GLU A 55 -6.36 11.54 -13.92
CA GLU A 55 -7.40 11.93 -14.89
C GLU A 55 -8.51 10.89 -15.01
N ALA A 56 -8.19 9.61 -14.86
CA ALA A 56 -9.16 8.52 -14.82
C ALA A 56 -9.93 8.40 -13.49
N GLY A 57 -9.59 9.22 -12.48
CA GLY A 57 -10.27 9.25 -11.18
C GLY A 57 -9.75 8.26 -10.15
N ALA A 58 -8.47 7.86 -10.21
CA ALA A 58 -7.86 7.10 -9.13
C ALA A 58 -7.71 7.96 -7.86
N ASP A 59 -8.22 7.48 -6.72
CA ASP A 59 -8.09 8.17 -5.43
C ASP A 59 -6.71 7.95 -4.80
N ILE A 60 -6.12 6.78 -5.04
CA ILE A 60 -4.83 6.37 -4.46
C ILE A 60 -4.04 5.62 -5.53
N ILE A 61 -2.73 5.89 -5.63
CA ILE A 61 -1.87 5.19 -6.60
C ILE A 61 -0.74 4.48 -5.87
N ARG A 62 -0.51 3.22 -6.23
CA ARG A 62 0.62 2.43 -5.74
C ARG A 62 1.78 2.43 -6.73
N VAL A 63 2.99 2.48 -6.21
CA VAL A 63 4.24 2.44 -6.99
C VAL A 63 5.17 1.40 -6.36
N SER A 64 5.85 0.60 -7.18
CA SER A 64 6.78 -0.44 -6.71
C SER A 64 8.10 0.16 -6.22
N CYS A 65 8.67 -0.32 -5.11
CA CYS A 65 10.00 0.12 -4.66
C CYS A 65 10.92 -1.09 -4.38
N PRO A 66 11.36 -1.80 -5.45
CA PRO A 66 12.19 -3.00 -5.30
C PRO A 66 13.63 -2.71 -4.84
N ASP A 67 14.19 -1.56 -5.22
CA ASP A 67 15.61 -1.24 -5.07
C ASP A 67 15.86 0.21 -4.61
N LYS A 68 17.15 0.60 -4.54
CA LYS A 68 17.56 1.95 -4.10
C LYS A 68 17.24 3.05 -5.10
N GLU A 69 17.30 2.75 -6.38
CA GLU A 69 17.00 3.74 -7.41
C GLU A 69 15.51 4.10 -7.39
N SER A 70 14.66 3.10 -7.16
CA SER A 70 13.22 3.27 -7.00
C SER A 70 12.86 4.18 -5.83
N THR A 71 13.46 3.97 -4.64
CA THR A 71 13.20 4.84 -3.47
C THR A 71 13.84 6.22 -3.60
N ALA A 72 14.97 6.35 -4.30
CA ALA A 72 15.59 7.63 -4.59
C ALA A 72 14.70 8.54 -5.47
N GLY A 73 14.02 7.96 -6.47
CA GLY A 73 13.05 8.67 -7.31
C GLY A 73 11.72 8.99 -6.62
N LEU A 74 11.38 8.25 -5.56
CA LEU A 74 10.06 8.32 -4.93
C LEU A 74 9.71 9.71 -4.39
N ARG A 75 10.68 10.45 -3.82
CA ARG A 75 10.43 11.81 -3.31
C ARG A 75 9.96 12.76 -4.41
N GLN A 76 10.49 12.63 -5.62
CA GLN A 76 10.07 13.43 -6.76
C GLN A 76 8.67 13.02 -7.22
N ILE A 77 8.39 11.71 -7.25
CA ILE A 77 7.08 11.15 -7.59
C ILE A 77 6.00 11.63 -6.61
N VAL A 78 6.24 11.51 -5.31
CA VAL A 78 5.32 11.95 -4.24
C VAL A 78 5.01 13.44 -4.36
N ARG A 79 6.03 14.28 -4.59
CA ARG A 79 5.84 15.73 -4.75
C ARG A 79 5.07 16.09 -6.01
N ALA A 80 5.21 15.31 -7.07
CA ALA A 80 4.49 15.52 -8.31
C ALA A 80 3.03 15.06 -8.18
N ALA A 81 2.75 13.92 -7.54
CA ALA A 81 1.41 13.36 -7.44
C ALA A 81 0.41 14.31 -6.74
N ARG A 82 -0.81 14.37 -7.27
CA ARG A 82 -1.96 15.06 -6.68
C ARG A 82 -2.75 14.16 -5.74
N VAL A 83 -2.56 12.85 -5.88
CA VAL A 83 -3.19 11.81 -5.05
C VAL A 83 -2.15 11.09 -4.19
N PRO A 84 -2.55 10.53 -3.04
CA PRO A 84 -1.65 9.79 -2.15
C PRO A 84 -0.93 8.63 -2.85
N ILE A 85 0.38 8.55 -2.64
CA ILE A 85 1.23 7.46 -3.14
C ILE A 85 1.43 6.38 -2.08
N VAL A 86 1.13 5.14 -2.44
CA VAL A 86 1.44 3.94 -1.67
C VAL A 86 2.76 3.35 -2.18
N ALA A 87 3.75 3.19 -1.32
CA ALA A 87 4.99 2.49 -1.67
C ALA A 87 4.81 0.98 -1.46
N ASP A 88 5.02 0.17 -2.50
CA ASP A 88 4.94 -1.29 -2.45
C ASP A 88 6.31 -1.89 -2.13
N ILE A 89 6.47 -2.37 -0.90
CA ILE A 89 7.71 -2.93 -0.39
C ILE A 89 7.57 -4.44 -0.23
N HIS A 90 8.38 -5.19 -0.96
CA HIS A 90 8.30 -6.65 -0.95
C HIS A 90 9.18 -7.29 0.12
N PHE A 91 10.47 -6.91 0.22
CA PHE A 91 11.45 -7.65 1.04
C PHE A 91 12.30 -6.76 1.95
N HIS A 92 12.83 -5.67 1.42
CA HIS A 92 13.86 -4.90 2.13
C HIS A 92 13.25 -3.81 3.02
N TYR A 93 13.31 -4.00 4.35
CA TYR A 93 12.87 -3.02 5.35
C TYR A 93 13.47 -1.62 5.13
N ALA A 94 14.72 -1.53 4.69
CA ALA A 94 15.36 -0.26 4.36
C ALA A 94 14.62 0.54 3.28
N ARG A 95 13.99 -0.14 2.29
CA ARG A 95 13.15 0.55 1.29
C ARG A 95 11.91 1.16 1.93
N ALA A 96 11.34 0.50 2.94
CA ALA A 96 10.19 1.00 3.67
C ALA A 96 10.53 2.25 4.49
N LEU A 97 11.70 2.27 5.14
CA LEU A 97 12.19 3.44 5.86
C LEU A 97 12.39 4.63 4.91
N GLU A 98 13.12 4.40 3.82
CA GLU A 98 13.38 5.43 2.82
C GLU A 98 12.09 5.93 2.14
N ALA A 99 11.12 5.04 1.90
CA ALA A 99 9.84 5.43 1.33
C ALA A 99 8.99 6.28 2.27
N ALA A 100 9.01 5.99 3.58
CA ALA A 100 8.37 6.83 4.58
C ALA A 100 9.01 8.23 4.59
N ASP A 101 10.33 8.31 4.63
CA ASP A 101 11.09 9.57 4.63
C ASP A 101 11.01 10.34 3.29
N ALA A 102 10.65 9.66 2.21
CA ALA A 102 10.35 10.26 0.91
C ALA A 102 8.96 10.91 0.88
N GLY A 103 8.10 10.65 1.86
CA GLY A 103 6.75 11.18 1.98
C GLY A 103 5.66 10.27 1.42
N ALA A 104 5.91 8.95 1.29
CA ALA A 104 4.84 8.03 0.94
C ALA A 104 3.67 8.16 1.93
N ALA A 105 2.44 8.16 1.42
CA ALA A 105 1.24 8.27 2.25
C ALA A 105 0.87 6.94 2.94
N CYS A 106 1.31 5.82 2.36
CA CYS A 106 1.12 4.50 2.91
C CYS A 106 2.26 3.56 2.48
N LEU A 107 2.68 2.69 3.39
CA LEU A 107 3.57 1.56 3.09
C LEU A 107 2.73 0.30 2.93
N ARG A 108 2.78 -0.34 1.75
CA ARG A 108 2.33 -1.73 1.61
C ARG A 108 3.51 -2.62 1.94
N ILE A 109 3.40 -3.39 3.01
CA ILE A 109 4.38 -4.41 3.42
C ILE A 109 3.72 -5.79 3.54
N ASN A 110 4.52 -6.85 3.41
CA ASN A 110 4.20 -8.16 3.96
C ASN A 110 5.20 -8.46 5.10
N PRO A 111 4.78 -8.47 6.38
CA PRO A 111 5.65 -8.75 7.52
C PRO A 111 6.49 -10.02 7.36
N GLY A 112 5.92 -11.10 6.81
CA GLY A 112 6.62 -12.37 6.60
C GLY A 112 7.82 -12.27 5.64
N ASN A 113 7.84 -11.27 4.77
CA ASN A 113 8.95 -11.03 3.83
C ASN A 113 9.96 -9.96 4.32
N ILE A 114 9.60 -9.14 5.31
CA ILE A 114 10.45 -8.05 5.83
C ILE A 114 11.59 -8.58 6.71
N GLY A 115 11.41 -9.76 7.29
CA GLY A 115 12.39 -10.44 8.13
C GLY A 115 12.01 -10.39 9.60
N SER A 116 12.96 -10.03 10.49
CA SER A 116 12.75 -10.09 11.93
C SER A 116 11.69 -9.12 12.45
N SER A 117 11.09 -9.46 13.59
CA SER A 117 10.14 -8.60 14.32
C SER A 117 10.73 -7.22 14.66
N GLU A 118 12.04 -7.15 14.91
CA GLU A 118 12.77 -5.90 15.13
C GLU A 118 12.72 -4.99 13.90
N ARG A 119 12.96 -5.53 12.70
CA ARG A 119 12.87 -4.77 11.44
C ARG A 119 11.45 -4.32 11.15
N VAL A 120 10.46 -5.16 11.42
CA VAL A 120 9.04 -4.77 11.31
C VAL A 120 8.73 -3.62 12.28
N ALA A 121 9.23 -3.68 13.52
CA ALA A 121 9.04 -2.62 14.50
C ALA A 121 9.70 -1.30 14.07
N GLU A 122 10.87 -1.34 13.42
CA GLU A 122 11.48 -0.15 12.82
C GLU A 122 10.61 0.47 11.74
N VAL A 123 10.06 -0.34 10.84
CA VAL A 123 9.15 0.13 9.79
C VAL A 123 7.90 0.78 10.39
N VAL A 124 7.31 0.16 11.42
CA VAL A 124 6.15 0.73 12.14
C VAL A 124 6.49 2.06 12.79
N ARG A 125 7.67 2.19 13.42
CA ARG A 125 8.14 3.45 14.02
C ARG A 125 8.33 4.53 12.96
N ALA A 126 8.98 4.22 11.84
CA ALA A 126 9.21 5.16 10.76
C ALA A 126 7.89 5.63 10.10
N ALA A 127 6.95 4.70 9.88
CA ALA A 127 5.63 5.05 9.36
C ALA A 127 4.88 5.99 10.32
N LYS A 128 4.87 5.68 11.62
CA LYS A 128 4.25 6.53 12.64
C LYS A 128 4.89 7.92 12.69
N ALA A 129 6.22 8.01 12.64
CA ALA A 129 6.94 9.29 12.68
C ALA A 129 6.62 10.18 11.46
N ASN A 130 6.39 9.57 10.29
CA ASN A 130 6.06 10.26 9.05
C ASN A 130 4.55 10.43 8.81
N GLY A 131 3.68 10.02 9.74
CA GLY A 131 2.22 10.03 9.54
C GLY A 131 1.76 9.13 8.39
N CYS A 132 2.56 8.12 8.04
CA CYS A 132 2.35 7.20 6.94
C CYS A 132 1.48 6.02 7.41
N ALA A 133 0.42 5.70 6.67
CA ALA A 133 -0.38 4.52 6.94
C ALA A 133 0.40 3.23 6.61
N ILE A 134 -0.04 2.09 7.15
CA ILE A 134 0.51 0.79 6.78
C ILE A 134 -0.62 -0.11 6.28
N ARG A 135 -0.39 -0.72 5.12
CA ARG A 135 -1.20 -1.81 4.58
C ARG A 135 -0.44 -3.12 4.68
N ILE A 136 -0.92 -4.02 5.52
CA ILE A 136 -0.45 -5.41 5.58
C ILE A 136 -1.13 -6.17 4.44
N GLY A 137 -0.35 -6.68 3.49
CA GLY A 137 -0.87 -7.47 2.38
C GLY A 137 -0.22 -8.85 2.34
N VAL A 138 -0.87 -9.83 2.95
CA VAL A 138 -0.51 -11.25 2.85
C VAL A 138 -1.19 -11.84 1.61
N ASN A 139 -0.50 -12.70 0.89
CA ASN A 139 -1.05 -13.44 -0.24
C ASN A 139 -0.57 -14.90 -0.18
N ALA A 140 -1.28 -15.79 -0.89
CA ALA A 140 -0.99 -17.22 -0.89
C ALA A 140 0.48 -17.54 -1.26
N GLY A 141 1.08 -16.77 -2.17
CA GLY A 141 2.48 -16.95 -2.60
C GLY A 141 3.54 -16.47 -1.61
N SER A 142 3.15 -15.84 -0.49
CA SER A 142 4.06 -15.35 0.56
C SER A 142 3.55 -15.67 1.96
N LEU A 143 2.84 -16.80 2.09
CA LEU A 143 2.50 -17.39 3.38
C LEU A 143 3.77 -17.93 4.06
N GLU A 144 3.81 -17.78 5.38
CA GLU A 144 4.90 -18.30 6.20
C GLU A 144 4.84 -19.84 6.25
N ARG A 145 5.99 -20.49 6.38
CA ARG A 145 6.09 -21.96 6.24
C ARG A 145 5.30 -22.69 7.34
N ASP A 146 5.30 -22.17 8.55
CA ASP A 146 4.55 -22.70 9.68
C ASP A 146 3.02 -22.65 9.43
N LEU A 147 2.52 -21.60 8.76
CA LEU A 147 1.13 -21.53 8.33
C LEU A 147 0.82 -22.58 7.25
N LEU A 148 1.70 -22.73 6.25
CA LEU A 148 1.53 -23.77 5.24
C LEU A 148 1.59 -25.19 5.84
N GLU A 149 2.48 -25.43 6.80
CA GLU A 149 2.58 -26.71 7.52
C GLU A 149 1.32 -26.97 8.37
N LYS A 150 0.77 -25.93 9.00
CA LYS A 150 -0.44 -26.04 9.83
C LYS A 150 -1.69 -26.35 9.02
N TYR A 151 -1.86 -25.72 7.86
CA TYR A 151 -3.09 -25.79 7.07
C TYR A 151 -2.98 -26.68 5.82
N GLY A 152 -1.78 -27.13 5.46
CA GLY A 152 -1.51 -28.03 4.33
C GLY A 152 -1.51 -27.34 2.96
N GLU A 153 -2.41 -26.38 2.75
CA GLU A 153 -2.50 -25.57 1.54
C GLU A 153 -2.92 -24.12 1.85
N PRO A 154 -2.71 -23.17 0.92
CA PRO A 154 -3.24 -21.81 1.07
C PRO A 154 -4.78 -21.81 1.09
N CYS A 155 -5.37 -21.68 2.29
CA CYS A 155 -6.80 -21.56 2.51
C CYS A 155 -7.18 -20.17 3.08
N PRO A 156 -8.49 -19.83 3.15
CA PRO A 156 -8.97 -18.61 3.81
C PRO A 156 -8.70 -18.52 5.33
N GLU A 157 -8.63 -19.67 6.01
CA GLU A 157 -8.35 -19.82 7.45
C GLU A 157 -6.87 -19.67 7.84
#